data_AF-A0AA39P6W5-F1
#
_entry.id   AF-A0AA39P6W5-F1
#
_cell.length_a   1.000
_cell.length_b   1.000
_cell.length_c   1.000
_cell.angle_alpha   90.00
_cell.angle_beta   90.00
_cell.angle_gamma   90.00
#
_symmetry.space_group_name_H-M   'P 1'
#
loop_
_entity.id
_entity.type
_entity.pdbx_description
1 polymer ?
#
loop_
_entity_poly.entity_id
_entity_poly.type
_entity_poly.pdbx_seq_one_letter_code
_entity_poly.pdbx_strand_id
1 'polypeptide(L)'
;MPYEFPDPCATANLPMSGEEFPYNKTTHAGESPATLPAGSGIPFTDATFPRVFILWNHITAGFPEEIQEAIAASPEKFIAAVPFGAGPKFYADNHRADLLLKMFIDRLDFPDKGKITVFFPLKTKEDKKSANRDEGRSRRSTFDKPWPLMVTGFSEDFGKFLLWYQCFATASQSMWNLVPFNPKSLAWTIMAFQGNVVSNKPELIADALACIKAATWCDIAIQNLVKCITQAHSRSGNPAELTVNMMQSWRLSYIETKNFDDDKGPVFLLTGAPITDNLDFHRAIATHIRRLKIRVNYQQLINVNKIIGCDWCKNQNHPSHTCPFPEVDTTWYGPTTKELHLRMMKTDTPKAPNRKRKEDNTISGGRSKRGKNQNDSWNVVRHGKKQ
;
A
#
# COMPACT_ATOMS: atom_id res chain seq x y z
N MET A 1 6.20 29.58 -26.79
CA MET A 1 6.02 30.39 -25.57
C MET A 1 6.29 29.51 -24.36
N PRO A 2 6.93 30.02 -23.29
CA PRO A 2 7.05 29.26 -22.04
C PRO A 2 5.64 28.92 -21.52
N TYR A 3 5.49 27.72 -20.95
CA TYR A 3 4.22 27.32 -20.34
C TYR A 3 4.03 28.11 -19.04
N GLU A 4 2.88 28.76 -18.89
CA GLU A 4 2.51 29.48 -17.67
C GLU A 4 1.83 28.51 -16.71
N PHE A 5 2.40 28.35 -15.51
CA PHE A 5 1.81 27.49 -14.49
C PHE A 5 0.52 28.12 -13.95
N PRO A 6 -0.54 27.32 -13.73
CA PRO A 6 -1.72 27.82 -13.04
C PRO A 6 -1.39 28.18 -11.59
N ASP A 7 -2.28 28.91 -10.93
CA ASP A 7 -2.18 29.14 -9.49
C ASP A 7 -2.29 27.80 -8.72
N PRO A 8 -1.25 27.39 -7.96
CA PRO A 8 -1.30 26.16 -7.17
C PRO A 8 -2.37 26.18 -6.06
N CYS A 9 -2.83 27.36 -5.63
CA CYS A 9 -3.90 27.54 -4.66
C CYS A 9 -5.31 27.42 -5.27
N ALA A 10 -5.44 27.52 -6.60
CA ALA A 10 -6.72 27.43 -7.31
C ALA A 10 -7.22 25.98 -7.40
N THR A 11 -7.62 25.39 -6.28
CA THR A 11 -8.08 23.99 -6.19
C THR A 11 -9.58 23.83 -6.47
N ALA A 12 -10.35 24.92 -6.54
CA ALA A 12 -11.81 24.89 -6.63
C ALA A 12 -12.36 24.24 -7.93
N ASN A 13 -11.55 24.15 -8.99
CA ASN A 13 -11.96 23.67 -10.31
C ASN A 13 -11.32 22.33 -10.71
N LEU A 14 -10.57 21.69 -9.82
CA LEU A 14 -9.96 20.40 -10.14
C LEU A 14 -11.02 19.31 -10.00
N PRO A 15 -11.26 18.48 -11.04
CA PRO A 15 -12.25 17.41 -10.95
C PRO A 15 -11.91 16.55 -9.75
N MET A 16 -12.76 16.63 -8.74
CA MET A 16 -12.66 15.79 -7.58
C MET A 16 -12.89 14.38 -8.08
N SER A 17 -11.81 13.62 -8.24
CA SER A 17 -11.93 12.18 -8.49
C SER A 17 -12.37 11.46 -7.20
N GLY A 18 -13.42 11.98 -6.54
CA GLY A 18 -14.02 11.41 -5.34
C GLY A 18 -14.48 9.99 -5.60
N GLU A 19 -14.95 9.70 -6.81
CA GLU A 19 -15.34 8.37 -7.23
C GLU A 19 -14.15 7.43 -7.49
N GLU A 20 -12.96 7.93 -7.85
CA GLU A 20 -11.78 7.06 -8.05
C GLU A 20 -10.98 6.88 -6.76
N PHE A 21 -10.99 7.87 -5.86
CA PHE A 21 -10.20 7.85 -4.62
C PHE A 21 -10.65 6.70 -3.71
N PRO A 22 -9.84 5.63 -3.56
CA PRO A 22 -10.29 4.39 -2.94
C PRO A 22 -10.63 4.56 -1.46
N TYR A 23 -9.98 5.50 -0.79
CA TYR A 23 -10.10 5.71 0.66
C TYR A 23 -11.32 6.52 1.11
N ASN A 24 -12.06 7.15 0.18
CA ASN A 24 -13.35 7.79 0.48
C ASN A 24 -14.53 6.84 0.28
N LYS A 25 -14.29 5.66 -0.28
CA LYS A 25 -15.35 4.68 -0.51
C LYS A 25 -15.69 3.99 0.80
N THR A 26 -16.95 3.64 0.95
CA THR A 26 -17.41 2.75 2.01
C THR A 26 -17.74 1.38 1.46
N THR A 27 -17.96 0.40 2.32
CA THR A 27 -18.71 -0.81 1.99
C THR A 27 -20.11 -0.42 1.51
N HIS A 28 -20.74 -1.29 0.73
CA HIS A 28 -22.04 -1.04 0.10
C HIS A 28 -22.07 0.10 -0.94
N ALA A 29 -20.94 0.76 -1.22
CA ALA A 29 -20.88 1.84 -2.18
C ALA A 29 -20.94 1.32 -3.63
N GLY A 30 -21.66 2.06 -4.49
CA GLY A 30 -21.88 1.72 -5.89
C GLY A 30 -23.24 1.05 -6.11
N GLU A 31 -23.37 0.37 -7.24
CA GLU A 31 -24.60 -0.37 -7.58
C GLU A 31 -24.75 -1.61 -6.68
N SER A 32 -25.91 -1.74 -6.04
CA SER A 32 -26.25 -2.93 -5.26
C SER A 32 -26.34 -4.14 -6.20
N PRO A 33 -25.80 -5.30 -5.82
CA PRO A 33 -26.02 -6.55 -6.54
C PRO A 33 -27.51 -6.83 -6.70
N ALA A 34 -27.90 -7.39 -7.84
CA ALA A 34 -29.29 -7.74 -8.14
C ALA A 34 -29.85 -8.82 -7.20
N THR A 35 -28.97 -9.66 -6.65
CA THR A 35 -29.32 -10.71 -5.69
C THR A 35 -28.59 -10.48 -4.37
N LEU A 36 -29.34 -10.52 -3.28
CA LEU A 36 -28.84 -10.45 -1.90
C LEU A 36 -29.18 -11.75 -1.17
N PRO A 37 -28.43 -12.13 -0.13
CA PRO A 37 -28.79 -13.28 0.68
C PRO A 37 -30.12 -13.03 1.41
N ALA A 38 -30.99 -14.05 1.48
CA ALA A 38 -32.25 -14.00 2.23
C ALA A 38 -32.03 -14.02 3.75
N GLY A 39 -30.83 -14.38 4.20
CA GLY A 39 -30.43 -14.42 5.59
C GLY A 39 -29.02 -15.01 5.77
N SER A 40 -28.66 -15.30 7.00
CA SER A 40 -27.41 -15.99 7.32
C SER A 40 -27.55 -16.82 8.59
N GLY A 41 -27.04 -18.05 8.55
CA GLY A 41 -26.95 -18.88 9.75
C GLY A 41 -25.92 -18.39 10.77
N ILE A 42 -25.06 -17.44 10.40
CA ILE A 42 -24.12 -16.77 11.31
C ILE A 42 -24.40 -15.27 11.28
N PRO A 43 -24.73 -14.64 12.42
CA PRO A 43 -24.99 -13.22 12.45
C PRO A 43 -23.72 -12.41 12.17
N PHE A 44 -23.86 -11.39 11.33
CA PHE A 44 -22.87 -10.35 11.09
C PHE A 44 -23.55 -8.99 11.07
N THR A 45 -22.80 -7.95 11.39
CA THR A 45 -23.31 -6.57 11.38
C THR A 45 -23.59 -6.08 9.97
N ASP A 46 -24.68 -5.32 9.79
CA ASP A 46 -25.03 -4.56 8.59
C ASP A 46 -24.36 -3.18 8.50
N ALA A 47 -23.47 -2.87 9.44
CA ALA A 47 -22.79 -1.59 9.50
C ALA A 47 -21.94 -1.32 8.26
N THR A 48 -21.91 -0.04 7.88
CA THR A 48 -21.08 0.46 6.79
C THR A 48 -19.69 0.83 7.32
N PHE A 49 -18.64 0.31 6.67
CA PHE A 49 -17.25 0.58 7.03
C PHE A 49 -16.51 1.29 5.89
N PRO A 50 -15.38 1.97 6.15
CA PRO A 50 -14.51 2.42 5.08
C PRO A 50 -13.98 1.24 4.26
N ARG A 51 -13.93 1.41 2.94
CA ARG A 51 -13.45 0.39 2.01
C ARG A 51 -11.97 0.10 2.28
N VAL A 52 -11.63 -1.18 2.37
CA VAL A 52 -10.26 -1.66 2.43
C VAL A 52 -9.67 -1.69 1.02
N PHE A 53 -8.52 -1.04 0.86
CA PHE A 53 -7.75 -1.00 -0.38
C PHE A 53 -6.34 -1.51 -0.10
N ILE A 54 -6.04 -2.70 -0.59
CA ILE A 54 -4.73 -3.36 -0.43
C ILE A 54 -4.08 -3.47 -1.79
N LEU A 55 -2.81 -3.08 -1.85
CA LEU A 55 -2.00 -3.11 -3.07
C LEU A 55 -1.70 -4.54 -3.49
N TRP A 56 -1.59 -4.76 -4.81
CA TRP A 56 -1.20 -6.04 -5.40
C TRP A 56 0.04 -6.65 -4.73
N ASN A 57 1.13 -5.88 -4.70
CA ASN A 57 2.40 -6.31 -4.11
C ASN A 57 2.37 -6.52 -2.59
N HIS A 58 1.31 -6.09 -1.92
CA HIS A 58 1.08 -6.33 -0.49
C HIS A 58 0.22 -7.58 -0.29
N ILE A 59 -0.87 -7.70 -1.05
CA ILE A 59 -1.83 -8.79 -0.92
C ILE A 59 -1.26 -10.13 -1.40
N THR A 60 -0.35 -10.12 -2.38
CA THR A 60 0.27 -11.34 -2.92
C THR A 60 1.66 -11.64 -2.37
N ALA A 61 2.17 -10.83 -1.44
CA ALA A 61 3.58 -10.91 -1.05
C ALA A 61 4.04 -12.25 -0.46
N GLY A 62 3.10 -13.04 0.05
CA GLY A 62 3.35 -14.39 0.58
C GLY A 62 3.15 -15.51 -0.43
N PHE A 63 2.66 -15.22 -1.64
CA PHE A 63 2.18 -16.24 -2.57
C PHE A 63 3.33 -16.79 -3.43
N PRO A 64 3.28 -18.09 -3.82
CA PRO A 64 4.09 -18.63 -4.91
C PRO A 64 3.89 -17.83 -6.22
N GLU A 65 4.92 -17.77 -7.06
CA GLU A 65 4.89 -16.99 -8.30
C GLU A 65 3.84 -17.54 -9.27
N GLU A 66 3.70 -18.87 -9.37
CA GLU A 66 2.71 -19.51 -10.24
C GLU A 66 1.27 -19.13 -9.86
N ILE A 67 1.01 -18.97 -8.56
CA ILE A 67 -0.29 -18.52 -8.06
C ILE A 67 -0.50 -17.04 -8.39
N GLN A 68 0.53 -16.20 -8.27
CA GLN A 68 0.43 -14.78 -8.62
C GLN A 68 0.13 -14.60 -10.12
N GLU A 69 0.78 -15.38 -10.99
CA GLU A 69 0.53 -15.38 -12.43
C GLU A 69 -0.90 -15.85 -12.75
N ALA A 70 -1.35 -16.94 -12.13
CA ALA A 70 -2.71 -17.44 -12.31
C ALA A 70 -3.78 -16.41 -11.89
N ILE A 71 -3.57 -15.71 -10.77
CA ILE A 71 -4.46 -14.64 -10.33
C ILE A 71 -4.37 -13.46 -11.29
N ALA A 72 -3.17 -13.07 -11.74
CA ALA A 72 -3.00 -11.95 -12.65
C ALA A 72 -3.68 -12.19 -14.02
N ALA A 73 -3.73 -13.45 -14.47
CA ALA A 73 -4.38 -13.85 -15.72
C ALA A 73 -5.91 -13.89 -15.64
N SER A 74 -6.50 -14.05 -14.45
CA SER A 74 -7.97 -14.09 -14.26
C SER A 74 -8.37 -13.59 -12.87
N PRO A 75 -8.11 -12.32 -12.53
CA PRO A 75 -8.28 -11.80 -11.17
C PRO A 75 -9.72 -11.90 -10.66
N GLU A 76 -10.71 -11.85 -11.55
CA GLU A 76 -12.14 -11.95 -11.25
C GLU A 76 -12.58 -13.32 -10.72
N LYS A 77 -11.77 -14.37 -10.90
CA LYS A 77 -12.05 -15.73 -10.39
C LYS A 77 -11.60 -15.93 -8.94
N PHE A 78 -10.92 -14.94 -8.38
CA PHE A 78 -10.33 -15.00 -7.05
C PHE A 78 -10.78 -13.80 -6.21
N ILE A 79 -11.15 -14.05 -4.96
CA ILE A 79 -11.37 -13.01 -3.96
C ILE A 79 -10.38 -13.25 -2.83
N ALA A 80 -9.70 -12.20 -2.39
CA ALA A 80 -8.83 -12.27 -1.23
C ALA A 80 -9.65 -11.99 0.03
N ALA A 81 -9.67 -12.95 0.94
CA ALA A 81 -10.26 -12.78 2.26
C ALA A 81 -9.18 -12.44 3.28
N VAL A 82 -9.19 -11.19 3.72
CA VAL A 82 -8.20 -10.62 4.62
C VAL A 82 -8.81 -10.51 6.01
N PRO A 83 -8.36 -11.30 6.99
CA PRO A 83 -8.84 -11.17 8.36
C PRO A 83 -8.41 -9.81 8.92
N PHE A 84 -9.25 -9.18 9.75
CA PHE A 84 -8.85 -7.99 10.48
C PHE A 84 -7.67 -8.34 11.40
N GLY A 85 -6.64 -7.48 11.45
CA GLY A 85 -5.39 -7.81 12.12
C GLY A 85 -4.54 -8.86 11.38
N ALA A 86 -4.78 -9.07 10.08
CA ALA A 86 -4.07 -10.05 9.26
C ALA A 86 -2.55 -10.02 9.44
N GLY A 87 -1.95 -11.21 9.44
CA GLY A 87 -0.52 -11.41 9.48
C GLY A 87 -0.19 -12.81 10.03
N PRO A 88 1.11 -13.14 10.15
CA PRO A 88 1.54 -14.44 10.66
C PRO A 88 0.93 -14.82 12.02
N LYS A 89 0.66 -13.86 12.93
CA LYS A 89 0.08 -14.16 14.26
C LYS A 89 -1.32 -14.76 14.13
N PHE A 90 -2.16 -14.12 13.31
CA PHE A 90 -3.56 -14.53 13.16
C PHE A 90 -3.67 -16.02 12.81
N TYR A 91 -2.81 -16.51 11.90
CA TYR A 91 -2.83 -17.91 11.48
C TYR A 91 -2.15 -18.87 12.46
N ALA A 92 -1.23 -18.38 13.29
CA ALA A 92 -0.70 -19.17 14.41
C ALA A 92 -1.81 -19.47 15.42
N ASP A 93 -2.68 -18.48 15.67
CA ASP A 93 -3.78 -18.59 16.61
C ASP A 93 -5.02 -19.27 15.97
N ASN A 94 -5.19 -19.15 14.64
CA ASN A 94 -6.34 -19.65 13.89
C ASN A 94 -5.91 -20.60 12.75
N HIS A 95 -5.37 -21.76 13.13
CA HIS A 95 -4.84 -22.75 12.18
C HIS A 95 -5.89 -23.32 11.19
N ARG A 96 -7.20 -23.16 11.46
CA ARG A 96 -8.32 -23.52 10.56
C ARG A 96 -9.13 -22.32 10.07
N ALA A 97 -8.48 -21.16 9.93
CA ALA A 97 -9.10 -19.95 9.42
C ALA A 97 -9.83 -20.16 8.07
N ASP A 98 -9.29 -21.03 7.21
CA ASP A 98 -9.89 -21.48 5.96
C ASP A 98 -11.27 -22.13 6.16
N LEU A 99 -11.38 -23.05 7.13
CA LEU A 99 -12.65 -23.68 7.45
C LEU A 99 -13.65 -22.72 8.08
N LEU A 100 -13.18 -21.81 8.95
CA LEU A 100 -14.05 -20.82 9.59
C LEU A 100 -14.68 -19.91 8.55
N LEU A 101 -13.87 -19.39 7.63
CA LEU A 101 -14.36 -18.56 6.52
C LEU A 101 -15.27 -19.36 5.58
N LYS A 102 -14.90 -20.60 5.22
CA LYS A 102 -15.76 -21.45 4.38
C LYS A 102 -17.11 -21.72 5.03
N MET A 103 -17.13 -22.09 6.31
CA MET A 103 -18.36 -22.33 7.06
C MET A 103 -19.23 -21.08 7.10
N PHE A 104 -18.63 -19.90 7.27
CA PHE A 104 -19.34 -18.63 7.21
C PHE A 104 -19.99 -18.40 5.83
N ILE A 105 -19.22 -18.51 4.75
CA ILE A 105 -19.72 -18.31 3.38
C ILE A 105 -20.82 -19.35 3.04
N ASP A 106 -20.64 -20.60 3.46
CA ASP A 106 -21.60 -21.68 3.25
C ASP A 106 -22.94 -21.43 4.00
N ARG A 107 -22.94 -20.61 5.07
CA ARG A 107 -24.13 -20.26 5.86
C ARG A 107 -24.91 -19.02 5.39
N LEU A 108 -24.39 -18.26 4.42
CA LEU A 108 -25.14 -17.18 3.77
C LEU A 108 -26.29 -17.77 2.95
N ASP A 109 -27.53 -17.35 3.12
CA ASP A 109 -28.64 -17.93 2.34
C ASP A 109 -28.73 -17.27 0.97
N PHE A 110 -27.92 -17.74 0.01
CA PHE A 110 -27.80 -17.16 -1.33
C PHE A 110 -28.16 -18.21 -2.40
N PRO A 111 -29.01 -17.90 -3.40
CA PRO A 111 -29.58 -18.89 -4.32
C PRO A 111 -28.56 -19.73 -5.10
N ASP A 112 -27.57 -19.09 -5.70
CA ASP A 112 -26.45 -19.75 -6.36
C ASP A 112 -25.13 -19.15 -5.88
N LYS A 113 -24.37 -19.94 -5.13
CA LYS A 113 -23.03 -19.54 -4.68
C LYS A 113 -21.92 -20.08 -5.57
N GLY A 114 -22.20 -21.05 -6.45
CA GLY A 114 -21.18 -21.88 -7.05
C GLY A 114 -20.52 -22.89 -6.08
N LYS A 115 -19.42 -23.51 -6.51
CA LYS A 115 -18.65 -24.50 -5.75
C LYS A 115 -17.51 -23.83 -4.98
N ILE A 116 -17.87 -23.15 -3.89
CA ILE A 116 -16.94 -22.37 -3.07
C ILE A 116 -15.80 -23.22 -2.51
N THR A 117 -14.58 -22.79 -2.84
CA THR A 117 -13.33 -23.29 -2.24
C THR A 117 -12.64 -22.15 -1.51
N VAL A 118 -12.15 -22.43 -0.30
CA VAL A 118 -11.34 -21.51 0.50
C VAL A 118 -10.03 -22.19 0.85
N PHE A 119 -8.90 -21.55 0.58
CA PHE A 119 -7.59 -22.12 0.90
C PHE A 119 -6.53 -21.07 1.12
N PHE A 120 -5.45 -21.47 1.78
CA PHE A 120 -4.26 -20.63 1.94
C PHE A 120 -3.21 -21.01 0.88
N PRO A 121 -2.72 -20.04 0.07
CA PRO A 121 -1.64 -20.28 -0.90
C PRO A 121 -0.27 -20.26 -0.21
N LEU A 122 0.07 -21.33 0.54
CA LEU A 122 1.38 -21.44 1.19
C LEU A 122 2.41 -21.98 0.20
N LYS A 123 3.63 -21.42 0.25
CA LYS A 123 4.81 -22.07 -0.33
C LYS A 123 5.03 -23.43 0.34
N THR A 124 5.32 -24.45 -0.46
CA THR A 124 5.68 -25.78 0.04
C THR A 124 6.92 -25.67 0.94
N LYS A 125 7.06 -26.59 1.90
CA LYS A 125 8.16 -26.54 2.89
C LYS A 125 9.56 -26.63 2.25
N GLU A 126 9.66 -27.07 1.00
CA GLU A 126 10.92 -27.23 0.27
C GLU A 126 11.59 -25.88 -0.02
N ASP A 127 10.80 -24.83 -0.28
CA ASP A 127 11.30 -23.46 -0.52
C ASP A 127 11.88 -22.79 0.73
N LYS A 128 11.60 -23.32 1.94
CA LYS A 128 12.08 -22.72 3.19
C LYS A 128 13.56 -22.99 3.46
N LYS A 129 14.17 -23.97 2.78
CA LYS A 129 15.59 -24.31 3.00
C LYS A 129 16.57 -23.31 2.38
N SER A 130 16.17 -22.57 1.34
CA SER A 130 17.02 -21.56 0.69
C SER A 130 16.95 -20.18 1.35
N ALA A 131 15.84 -19.84 2.01
CA ALA A 131 15.64 -18.52 2.64
C ALA A 131 16.35 -18.33 3.99
N ASN A 132 16.88 -19.40 4.59
CA ASN A 132 17.44 -19.37 5.95
C ASN A 132 18.88 -18.85 6.06
N ARG A 133 19.56 -18.53 4.94
CA ARG A 133 20.98 -18.12 4.97
C ARG A 133 21.26 -16.62 4.91
N ASP A 134 20.33 -15.78 4.45
CA ASP A 134 20.60 -14.33 4.27
C ASP A 134 19.69 -13.36 5.06
N GLU A 135 18.65 -13.83 5.76
CA GLU A 135 17.78 -12.93 6.55
C GLU A 135 18.27 -12.77 7.99
N GLY A 136 19.35 -12.03 8.16
CA GLY A 136 19.74 -11.48 9.46
C GLY A 136 18.62 -10.63 10.08
N ARG A 137 17.82 -11.24 10.97
CA ARG A 137 17.05 -10.59 12.04
C ARG A 137 16.12 -9.43 11.66
N SER A 138 15.50 -9.44 10.48
CA SER A 138 14.20 -8.75 10.39
C SER A 138 13.18 -9.69 11.04
N ARG A 139 12.82 -9.43 12.31
CA ARG A 139 11.62 -10.04 12.89
C ARG A 139 10.48 -9.64 11.95
N ARG A 140 10.13 -10.51 10.99
CA ARG A 140 8.95 -10.33 10.13
C ARG A 140 7.83 -9.93 11.08
N SER A 141 7.36 -8.70 10.96
CA SER A 141 6.38 -8.17 11.91
C SER A 141 5.24 -9.17 11.93
N THR A 142 4.82 -9.60 13.12
CA THR A 142 3.74 -10.58 13.27
C THR A 142 2.41 -10.10 12.64
N PHE A 143 2.38 -8.82 12.21
CA PHE A 143 1.30 -8.13 11.49
C PHE A 143 1.81 -7.35 10.27
N ASP A 144 2.86 -7.83 9.59
CA ASP A 144 3.40 -7.18 8.40
C ASP A 144 2.37 -7.19 7.24
N LYS A 145 2.76 -7.70 6.07
CA LYS A 145 1.88 -7.83 4.93
C LYS A 145 0.70 -8.77 5.23
N PRO A 146 -0.50 -8.49 4.69
CA PRO A 146 -1.63 -9.38 4.85
C PRO A 146 -1.28 -10.77 4.31
N TRP A 147 -1.79 -11.78 4.98
CA TRP A 147 -1.77 -13.16 4.52
C TRP A 147 -3.22 -13.48 4.20
N PRO A 148 -3.71 -13.26 2.97
CA PRO A 148 -5.12 -13.53 2.65
C PRO A 148 -5.36 -15.02 2.45
N LEU A 149 -6.56 -15.46 2.81
CA LEU A 149 -7.15 -16.68 2.24
C LEU A 149 -7.67 -16.38 0.84
N MET A 150 -7.63 -17.36 -0.04
CA MET A 150 -8.23 -17.25 -1.37
C MET A 150 -9.59 -17.91 -1.38
N VAL A 151 -10.59 -17.19 -1.89
CA VAL A 151 -11.93 -17.69 -2.17
C VAL A 151 -12.07 -17.83 -3.67
N THR A 152 -12.49 -19.01 -4.14
CA THR A 152 -12.67 -19.33 -5.57
C THR A 152 -13.92 -20.18 -5.80
N GLY A 153 -14.30 -20.36 -7.06
CA GLY A 153 -15.43 -21.21 -7.45
C GLY A 153 -16.79 -20.58 -7.14
N PHE A 154 -16.84 -19.27 -6.88
CA PHE A 154 -18.08 -18.54 -6.68
C PHE A 154 -18.81 -18.27 -8.00
N SER A 155 -20.14 -18.18 -7.96
CA SER A 155 -20.94 -17.63 -9.06
C SER A 155 -20.68 -16.12 -9.21
N GLU A 156 -20.94 -15.57 -10.39
CA GLU A 156 -20.69 -14.14 -10.65
C GLU A 156 -21.47 -13.22 -9.70
N ASP A 157 -22.77 -13.48 -9.51
CA ASP A 157 -23.63 -12.67 -8.65
C ASP A 157 -23.25 -12.77 -7.18
N PHE A 158 -22.85 -13.96 -6.73
CA PHE A 158 -22.36 -14.13 -5.36
C PHE A 158 -21.02 -13.40 -5.16
N GLY A 159 -20.11 -13.47 -6.13
CA GLY A 159 -18.86 -12.70 -6.11
C GLY A 159 -19.10 -11.19 -6.03
N LYS A 160 -20.05 -10.66 -6.82
CA LYS A 160 -20.46 -9.24 -6.75
C LYS A 160 -20.99 -8.88 -5.37
N PHE A 161 -21.85 -9.72 -4.78
CA PHE A 161 -22.34 -9.53 -3.41
C PHE A 161 -21.20 -9.49 -2.38
N LEU A 162 -20.30 -10.48 -2.41
CA LEU A 162 -19.17 -10.56 -1.48
C LEU A 162 -18.27 -9.32 -1.56
N LEU A 163 -18.00 -8.80 -2.76
CA LEU A 163 -17.16 -7.63 -2.98
C LEU A 163 -17.86 -6.28 -2.69
N TRP A 164 -19.18 -6.21 -2.91
CA TRP A 164 -20.00 -5.06 -2.57
C TRP A 164 -20.14 -4.90 -1.05
N TYR A 165 -20.40 -6.02 -0.36
CA TYR A 165 -20.47 -6.06 1.10
C TYR A 165 -19.11 -5.86 1.75
N GLN A 166 -18.10 -6.56 1.24
CA GLN A 166 -16.68 -6.48 1.57
C GLN A 166 -16.31 -6.80 3.02
N CYS A 167 -16.87 -6.14 4.03
CA CYS A 167 -16.50 -6.32 5.43
C CYS A 167 -17.58 -7.11 6.18
N PHE A 168 -17.30 -8.37 6.50
CA PHE A 168 -18.16 -9.21 7.32
C PHE A 168 -17.62 -9.28 8.75
N ALA A 169 -18.21 -8.51 9.67
CA ALA A 169 -17.86 -8.59 11.09
C ALA A 169 -18.89 -9.45 11.84
N THR A 170 -18.44 -10.62 12.28
CA THR A 170 -19.27 -11.62 12.98
C THR A 170 -19.18 -11.46 14.50
N ALA A 171 -20.23 -11.87 15.21
CA ALA A 171 -20.25 -11.85 16.68
C ALA A 171 -19.17 -12.76 17.32
N SER A 172 -18.73 -13.81 16.59
CA SER A 172 -17.70 -14.77 17.02
C SER A 172 -16.27 -14.32 16.66
N GLN A 173 -15.98 -13.02 16.78
CA GLN A 173 -14.61 -12.47 16.84
C GLN A 173 -13.80 -12.55 15.54
N SER A 174 -14.43 -12.86 14.40
CA SER A 174 -13.78 -12.82 13.10
C SER A 174 -14.39 -11.74 12.22
N MET A 175 -13.54 -10.83 11.76
CA MET A 175 -13.89 -9.83 10.75
C MET A 175 -13.09 -10.14 9.49
N TRP A 176 -13.81 -10.29 8.37
CA TRP A 176 -13.22 -10.62 7.08
C TRP A 176 -13.46 -9.48 6.11
N ASN A 177 -12.37 -8.97 5.52
CA ASN A 177 -12.43 -8.05 4.39
C ASN A 177 -12.21 -8.84 3.09
N LEU A 178 -13.25 -8.96 2.28
CA LEU A 178 -13.25 -9.60 0.97
C LEU A 178 -12.91 -8.56 -0.09
N VAL A 179 -11.66 -8.55 -0.54
CA VAL A 179 -11.14 -7.56 -1.48
C VAL A 179 -10.82 -8.21 -2.83
N PRO A 180 -11.02 -7.50 -3.95
CA PRO A 180 -10.69 -8.02 -5.26
C PRO A 180 -9.17 -8.02 -5.47
N PHE A 181 -8.67 -8.96 -6.26
CA PHE A 181 -7.33 -8.85 -6.79
C PHE A 181 -7.29 -7.83 -7.93
N ASN A 182 -6.32 -6.94 -7.90
CA ASN A 182 -6.10 -5.98 -8.98
C ASN A 182 -4.60 -5.84 -9.24
N PRO A 183 -4.05 -6.50 -10.27
CA PRO A 183 -2.63 -6.43 -10.62
C PRO A 183 -2.11 -5.02 -10.91
N LYS A 184 -3.02 -4.10 -11.27
CA LYS A 184 -2.71 -2.68 -11.57
C LYS A 184 -2.84 -1.77 -10.34
N SER A 185 -3.19 -2.32 -9.17
CA SER A 185 -3.35 -1.52 -7.96
C SER A 185 -2.00 -1.00 -7.45
N LEU A 186 -1.84 0.32 -7.46
CA LEU A 186 -0.68 1.01 -6.91
C LEU A 186 -1.08 1.91 -5.74
N ALA A 187 -0.07 2.30 -4.95
CA ALA A 187 -0.28 3.15 -3.79
C ALA A 187 -0.82 4.51 -4.20
N TRP A 188 -1.96 4.90 -3.65
CA TRP A 188 -2.42 6.30 -3.72
C TRP A 188 -1.69 7.18 -2.71
N THR A 189 -1.10 6.57 -1.68
CA THR A 189 -0.27 7.26 -0.71
C THR A 189 1.12 7.50 -1.29
N ILE A 190 1.48 8.77 -1.46
CA ILE A 190 2.76 9.18 -2.06
C ILE A 190 3.83 9.26 -0.96
N MET A 191 3.54 10.05 0.09
CA MET A 191 4.44 10.24 1.23
C MET A 191 3.75 10.99 2.37
N ALA A 192 4.44 11.04 3.53
CA ALA A 192 4.05 11.86 4.66
C ALA A 192 5.11 12.92 4.98
N PHE A 193 4.66 14.07 5.46
CA PHE A 193 5.48 15.20 5.87
C PHE A 193 5.29 15.53 7.35
N GLN A 194 6.35 15.99 8.00
CA GLN A 194 6.41 16.47 9.38
C GLN A 194 7.01 17.87 9.45
N GLY A 195 6.91 18.49 10.62
CA GLY A 195 7.54 19.78 10.92
C GLY A 195 6.55 20.75 11.56
N ASN A 196 7.06 21.91 11.96
CA ASN A 196 6.29 22.89 12.74
C ASN A 196 5.08 23.48 12.01
N VAL A 197 5.05 23.37 10.67
CA VAL A 197 3.92 23.85 9.86
C VAL A 197 2.74 22.87 9.86
N VAL A 198 2.97 21.62 10.29
CA VAL A 198 1.93 20.59 10.30
C VAL A 198 0.93 20.88 11.41
N SER A 199 -0.29 21.24 11.03
CA SER A 199 -1.39 21.49 11.95
C SER A 199 -2.74 21.24 11.26
N ASN A 200 -3.79 20.99 12.04
CA ASN A 200 -5.13 20.74 11.51
C ASN A 200 -5.87 22.04 11.15
N LYS A 201 -5.21 22.93 10.42
CA LYS A 201 -5.76 24.20 9.95
C LYS A 201 -5.97 24.15 8.44
N PRO A 202 -7.21 24.27 7.93
CA PRO A 202 -7.51 24.12 6.50
C PRO A 202 -6.65 25.02 5.59
N GLU A 203 -6.40 26.26 6.00
CA GLU A 203 -5.57 27.22 5.29
C GLU A 203 -4.12 26.75 5.16
N LEU A 204 -3.52 26.21 6.22
CA LEU A 204 -2.15 25.69 6.19
C LEU A 204 -2.03 24.39 5.39
N ILE A 205 -3.08 23.55 5.39
CA ILE A 205 -3.13 22.36 4.55
C ILE A 205 -3.17 22.76 3.07
N ALA A 206 -3.98 23.77 2.72
CA ALA A 206 -4.06 24.30 1.36
C ALA A 206 -2.74 24.93 0.92
N ASP A 207 -2.15 25.80 1.74
CA ASP A 207 -0.84 26.43 1.47
C ASP A 207 0.26 25.38 1.29
N ALA A 208 0.29 24.38 2.18
CA ALA A 208 1.27 23.30 2.08
C ALA A 208 1.10 22.50 0.79
N LEU A 209 -0.14 22.16 0.41
CA LEU A 209 -0.41 21.46 -0.84
C LEU A 209 0.00 22.31 -2.05
N ALA A 210 -0.26 23.62 -2.02
CA ALA A 210 0.14 24.54 -3.07
C ALA A 210 1.66 24.62 -3.23
N CYS A 211 2.41 24.76 -2.13
CA CYS A 211 3.87 24.72 -2.14
C CYS A 211 4.43 23.38 -2.64
N ILE A 212 3.80 22.26 -2.24
CA ILE A 212 4.16 20.93 -2.73
C ILE A 212 3.98 20.85 -4.25
N LYS A 213 2.81 21.26 -4.77
CA LYS A 213 2.51 21.28 -6.21
C LYS A 213 3.50 22.16 -6.96
N ALA A 214 3.69 23.41 -6.54
CA ALA A 214 4.61 24.34 -7.18
C ALA A 214 6.06 23.82 -7.25
N ALA A 215 6.57 23.26 -6.14
CA ALA A 215 7.92 22.68 -6.11
C ALA A 215 8.04 21.49 -7.07
N THR A 216 6.99 20.67 -7.17
CA THR A 216 6.97 19.50 -8.04
C THR A 216 6.81 19.87 -9.52
N TRP A 217 6.00 20.89 -9.82
CA TRP A 217 5.83 21.44 -11.16
C TRP A 217 7.12 22.01 -11.73
N CYS A 218 7.95 22.65 -10.91
CA CYS A 218 9.22 23.22 -11.34
C CYS A 218 10.36 22.19 -11.45
N ASP A 219 10.17 20.94 -11.00
CA ASP A 219 11.23 19.93 -11.02
C ASP A 219 11.36 19.26 -12.40
N ILE A 220 12.48 19.53 -13.08
CA ILE A 220 12.75 19.05 -14.44
C ILE A 220 12.83 17.51 -14.50
N ALA A 221 13.34 16.85 -13.46
CA ALA A 221 13.46 15.40 -13.45
C ALA A 221 12.07 14.74 -13.37
N ILE A 222 11.18 15.30 -12.56
CA ILE A 222 9.77 14.87 -12.49
C ILE A 222 9.07 15.16 -13.81
N GLN A 223 9.21 16.35 -14.39
CA GLN A 223 8.59 16.66 -15.68
C GLN A 223 9.00 15.67 -16.78
N ASN A 224 10.29 15.33 -16.87
CA ASN A 224 10.79 14.36 -17.85
C ASN A 224 10.24 12.96 -17.59
N LEU A 225 10.16 12.54 -16.33
CA LEU A 225 9.60 11.25 -15.95
C LEU A 225 8.10 11.17 -16.28
N VAL A 226 7.33 12.21 -15.95
CA VAL A 226 5.90 12.31 -16.29
C VAL A 226 5.72 12.25 -17.80
N LYS A 227 6.49 13.02 -18.57
CA LYS A 227 6.46 12.98 -20.03
C LYS A 227 6.72 11.56 -20.56
N CYS A 228 7.73 10.87 -20.05
CA CYS A 228 8.04 9.50 -20.44
C CYS A 228 6.87 8.56 -20.18
N ILE A 229 6.26 8.64 -19.01
CA ILE A 229 5.09 7.84 -18.62
C ILE A 229 3.89 8.15 -19.52
N THR A 230 3.56 9.43 -19.73
CA THR A 230 2.37 9.80 -20.52
C THR A 230 2.54 9.47 -22.00
N GLN A 231 3.76 9.59 -22.54
CA GLN A 231 4.06 9.18 -23.92
C GLN A 231 3.87 7.68 -24.13
N ALA A 232 4.19 6.84 -23.13
CA ALA A 232 3.89 5.41 -23.18
C ALA A 232 2.38 5.11 -23.24
N HIS A 233 1.53 6.04 -22.82
CA HIS A 233 0.06 5.97 -22.91
C HIS A 233 -0.49 6.79 -24.09
N SER A 234 0.32 7.08 -25.11
CA SER A 234 -0.08 7.86 -26.30
C SER A 234 -0.57 9.28 -26.00
N ARG A 235 -0.22 9.84 -24.84
CA ARG A 235 -0.48 11.24 -24.49
C ARG A 235 0.78 12.06 -24.74
N SER A 236 0.72 12.96 -25.72
CA SER A 236 1.75 13.95 -25.98
C SER A 236 1.34 15.30 -25.40
N GLY A 237 2.32 16.15 -25.10
CA GLY A 237 2.06 17.47 -24.51
C GLY A 237 3.32 18.12 -23.98
N ASN A 238 3.17 19.35 -23.50
CA ASN A 238 4.25 20.03 -22.80
C ASN A 238 4.54 19.30 -21.47
N PRO A 239 5.80 18.98 -21.11
CA PRO A 239 6.11 18.27 -19.86
C PRO A 239 5.60 18.98 -18.59
N ALA A 240 5.62 20.31 -18.57
CA ALA A 240 5.09 21.11 -17.47
C ALA A 240 3.57 20.94 -17.34
N GLU A 241 2.84 21.05 -18.46
CA GLU A 241 1.39 20.85 -18.52
C GLU A 241 0.98 19.43 -18.09
N LEU A 242 1.68 18.42 -18.59
CA LEU A 242 1.44 17.02 -18.21
C LEU A 242 1.67 16.80 -16.70
N THR A 243 2.65 17.50 -16.13
CA THR A 243 2.96 17.46 -14.69
C THR A 243 1.89 18.16 -13.85
N VAL A 244 1.35 19.28 -14.32
CA VAL A 244 0.17 19.92 -13.71
C VAL A 244 -1.03 18.96 -13.73
N ASN A 245 -1.30 18.35 -14.88
CA ASN A 245 -2.41 17.41 -15.05
C ASN A 245 -2.28 16.16 -14.16
N MET A 246 -1.06 15.65 -13.95
CA MET A 246 -0.77 14.54 -13.02
C MET A 246 -1.26 14.85 -11.60
N MET A 247 -1.12 16.09 -11.14
CA MET A 247 -1.34 16.48 -9.75
C MET A 247 -2.76 16.96 -9.46
N GLN A 248 -3.67 16.87 -10.43
CA GLN A 248 -5.06 17.27 -10.24
C GLN A 248 -5.74 16.45 -9.13
N SER A 249 -5.36 15.17 -9.00
CA SER A 249 -5.89 14.27 -7.97
C SER A 249 -5.21 14.42 -6.59
N TRP A 250 -4.19 15.25 -6.47
CA TRP A 250 -3.40 15.34 -5.24
C TRP A 250 -4.18 15.99 -4.10
N ARG A 251 -4.10 15.36 -2.93
CA ARG A 251 -4.72 15.80 -1.68
C ARG A 251 -3.72 15.71 -0.55
N LEU A 252 -3.83 16.67 0.36
CA LEU A 252 -3.07 16.68 1.60
C LEU A 252 -4.05 16.52 2.76
N SER A 253 -3.79 15.57 3.64
CA SER A 253 -4.62 15.32 4.81
C SER A 253 -3.79 15.46 6.08
N TYR A 254 -4.32 16.16 7.07
CA TYR A 254 -3.77 16.12 8.42
C TYR A 254 -4.09 14.76 9.05
N ILE A 255 -3.06 14.10 9.57
CA ILE A 255 -3.22 12.87 10.32
C ILE A 255 -2.53 13.04 11.66
N GLU A 256 -3.33 12.89 12.71
CA GLU A 256 -2.79 12.80 14.05
C GLU A 256 -2.09 11.44 14.19
N THR A 257 -0.81 11.48 14.54
CA THR A 257 -0.04 10.30 14.87
C THR A 257 0.21 10.32 16.37
N LYS A 258 -0.45 9.43 17.12
CA LYS A 258 -0.04 9.14 18.49
C LYS A 258 1.38 8.58 18.47
N ASN A 259 2.33 9.37 18.97
CA ASN A 259 3.63 8.85 19.36
C ASN A 259 3.45 7.92 20.56
N PHE A 260 4.13 6.79 20.50
CA PHE A 260 4.51 6.06 21.70
C PHE A 260 5.99 6.23 22.05
N ASP A 261 6.77 6.89 21.17
CA ASP A 261 8.21 7.19 21.33
C ASP A 261 8.47 8.70 21.13
N ASP A 262 7.77 9.52 21.92
CA ASP A 262 8.01 10.94 22.26
C ASP A 262 8.45 11.97 21.19
N ASP A 263 8.55 11.66 19.88
CA ASP A 263 9.18 12.60 18.95
C ASP A 263 8.78 12.55 17.46
N LYS A 264 7.55 12.14 17.13
CA LYS A 264 6.98 12.27 15.77
C LYS A 264 5.50 12.68 15.78
N GLY A 265 5.28 13.95 16.12
CA GLY A 265 3.98 14.61 16.10
C GLY A 265 3.23 14.51 14.76
N PRO A 266 2.08 15.21 14.63
CA PRO A 266 1.18 15.03 13.51
C PRO A 266 1.88 15.18 12.16
N VAL A 267 1.26 14.59 11.15
CA VAL A 267 1.80 14.57 9.79
C VAL A 267 0.81 15.15 8.79
N PHE A 268 1.33 15.60 7.66
CA PHE A 268 0.55 15.76 6.44
C PHE A 268 0.77 14.55 5.54
N LEU A 269 -0.29 13.83 5.21
CA LEU A 269 -0.26 12.72 4.26
C LEU A 269 -0.62 13.20 2.86
N LEU A 270 0.33 13.11 1.94
CA LEU A 270 0.11 13.40 0.53
C LEU A 270 -0.39 12.13 -0.17
N THR A 271 -1.55 12.25 -0.79
CA THR A 271 -2.18 11.19 -1.58
C THR A 271 -2.51 11.70 -2.99
N GLY A 272 -2.60 10.80 -3.96
CA GLY A 272 -2.96 11.13 -5.34
C GLY A 272 -3.12 9.88 -6.19
N ALA A 273 -3.88 9.98 -7.28
CA ALA A 273 -4.06 8.90 -8.23
C ALA A 273 -2.72 8.55 -8.90
N PRO A 274 -2.34 7.26 -9.01
CA PRO A 274 -1.22 6.84 -9.82
C PRO A 274 -1.44 7.21 -11.30
N ILE A 275 -0.42 7.73 -11.98
CA ILE A 275 -0.48 8.05 -13.41
C ILE A 275 0.09 6.97 -14.33
N THR A 276 0.36 5.80 -13.76
CA THR A 276 0.89 4.62 -14.43
C THR A 276 0.43 3.39 -13.66
N ASP A 277 0.39 2.24 -14.31
CA ASP A 277 0.26 0.93 -13.69
C ASP A 277 1.63 0.25 -13.43
N ASN A 278 2.73 0.87 -13.87
CA ASN A 278 4.09 0.39 -13.65
C ASN A 278 4.59 0.81 -12.25
N LEU A 279 4.86 -0.18 -11.40
CA LEU A 279 5.30 0.02 -10.02
C LEU A 279 6.64 0.76 -9.91
N ASP A 280 7.58 0.54 -10.82
CA ASP A 280 8.90 1.16 -10.77
C ASP A 280 8.84 2.64 -11.14
N PHE A 281 8.06 3.00 -12.16
CA PHE A 281 7.79 4.40 -12.48
C PHE A 281 7.06 5.12 -11.35
N HIS A 282 6.07 4.47 -10.74
CA HIS A 282 5.37 5.03 -9.58
C HIS A 282 6.31 5.27 -8.39
N ARG A 283 7.19 4.31 -8.08
CA ARG A 283 8.23 4.45 -7.05
C ARG A 283 9.25 5.53 -7.39
N ALA A 284 9.62 5.67 -8.66
CA ALA A 284 10.55 6.70 -9.12
C ALA A 284 9.95 8.10 -8.89
N ILE A 285 8.68 8.32 -9.25
CA ILE A 285 7.97 9.59 -8.95
C ILE A 285 8.04 9.90 -7.45
N ALA A 286 7.61 8.96 -6.60
CA ALA A 286 7.63 9.15 -5.15
C ALA A 286 9.04 9.44 -4.61
N THR A 287 10.07 8.83 -5.20
CA THR A 287 11.48 9.05 -4.84
C THR A 287 11.96 10.45 -5.22
N HIS A 288 11.55 10.98 -6.37
CA HIS A 288 11.87 12.34 -6.77
C HIS A 288 11.18 13.36 -5.85
N ILE A 289 9.90 13.19 -5.56
CA ILE A 289 9.15 14.09 -4.65
C ILE A 289 9.81 14.11 -3.26
N ARG A 290 10.27 12.96 -2.75
CA ARG A 290 11.02 12.86 -1.47
C ARG A 290 12.34 13.62 -1.42
N ARG A 291 12.88 14.08 -2.54
CA ARG A 291 14.13 14.87 -2.59
C ARG A 291 13.86 16.37 -2.63
N LEU A 292 12.62 16.78 -2.88
CA LEU A 292 12.24 18.19 -2.95
C LEU A 292 12.38 18.84 -1.58
N LYS A 293 12.92 20.06 -1.58
CA LYS A 293 12.97 20.93 -0.40
C LYS A 293 11.75 21.84 -0.44
N ILE A 294 10.73 21.49 0.32
CA ILE A 294 9.46 22.21 0.31
C ILE A 294 9.39 23.10 1.54
N ARG A 295 9.17 24.39 1.31
CA ARG A 295 8.99 25.39 2.36
C ARG A 295 7.59 25.96 2.26
N VAL A 296 6.92 26.05 3.40
CA VAL A 296 5.60 26.68 3.55
C VAL A 296 5.84 27.85 4.48
N ASN A 297 5.61 29.07 3.97
CA ASN A 297 6.10 30.30 4.59
C ASN A 297 7.63 30.25 4.79
N TYR A 298 8.09 30.17 6.04
CA TYR A 298 9.50 30.08 6.42
C TYR A 298 9.88 28.73 7.03
N GLN A 299 8.95 27.78 7.07
CA GLN A 299 9.13 26.48 7.70
C GLN A 299 9.29 25.39 6.65
N GLN A 300 10.20 24.44 6.89
CA GLN A 300 10.45 23.33 5.98
C GLN A 300 9.57 22.12 6.32
N LEU A 301 8.94 21.54 5.31
CA LEU A 301 8.34 20.22 5.41
C LEU A 301 9.44 19.15 5.39
N ILE A 302 9.45 18.29 6.40
CA ILE A 302 10.42 17.21 6.57
C ILE A 302 9.76 15.90 6.12
N ASN A 303 10.43 15.18 5.23
CA ASN A 303 9.91 13.93 4.69
C ASN A 303 10.01 12.81 5.72
N VAL A 304 8.91 12.11 5.95
CA VAL A 304 8.88 10.92 6.81
C VAL A 304 9.16 9.70 5.94
N ASN A 305 10.25 8.98 6.24
CA ASN A 305 10.66 7.78 5.50
C ASN A 305 9.72 6.57 5.68
N LYS A 306 8.69 6.69 6.53
CA LYS A 306 7.74 5.62 6.84
C LYS A 306 6.36 6.01 6.31
N ILE A 307 5.77 5.12 5.50
CA ILE A 307 4.36 5.22 5.12
C ILE A 307 3.53 4.93 6.37
N ILE A 308 2.56 5.80 6.65
CA ILE A 308 1.60 5.59 7.72
C ILE A 308 0.58 4.59 7.21
N GLY A 309 0.61 3.39 7.78
CA GLY A 309 -0.34 2.34 7.47
C GLY A 309 -0.95 1.79 8.75
N CYS A 310 -2.17 1.31 8.62
CA CYS A 310 -2.88 0.63 9.68
C CYS A 310 -2.51 -0.85 9.68
N ASP A 311 -1.94 -1.35 10.76
CA ASP A 311 -1.60 -2.77 10.90
C ASP A 311 -2.86 -3.66 10.95
N TRP A 312 -4.02 -3.07 11.23
CA TRP A 312 -5.28 -3.79 11.41
C TRP A 312 -5.98 -4.07 10.08
N CYS A 313 -6.43 -3.01 9.40
CA CYS A 313 -7.15 -3.11 8.14
C CYS A 313 -6.24 -3.05 6.91
N LYS A 314 -4.93 -2.80 7.10
CA LYS A 314 -3.90 -2.72 6.04
C LYS A 314 -4.01 -1.52 5.10
N ASN A 315 -4.95 -0.60 5.34
CA ASN A 315 -5.02 0.66 4.59
C ASN A 315 -3.81 1.57 4.89
N GLN A 316 -3.41 2.37 3.90
CA GLN A 316 -2.24 3.27 3.97
C GLN A 316 -2.61 4.75 4.19
N ASN A 317 -3.83 5.03 4.64
CA ASN A 317 -4.35 6.39 4.80
C ASN A 317 -4.58 6.80 6.27
N HIS A 318 -4.32 5.91 7.22
CA HIS A 318 -4.47 6.20 8.65
C HIS A 318 -3.58 5.27 9.49
N PRO A 319 -3.20 5.69 10.71
CA PRO A 319 -2.46 4.85 11.65
C PRO A 319 -3.39 3.89 12.40
N SER A 320 -2.81 2.83 12.97
CA SER A 320 -3.54 1.76 13.68
C SER A 320 -4.45 2.24 14.82
N HIS A 321 -4.10 3.32 15.52
CA HIS A 321 -4.87 3.83 16.66
C HIS A 321 -6.08 4.71 16.27
N THR A 322 -6.21 5.06 14.99
CA THR A 322 -7.40 5.72 14.44
C THR A 322 -8.10 4.82 13.43
N CYS A 323 -7.95 3.49 13.58
CA CYS A 323 -8.62 2.55 12.70
C CYS A 323 -10.14 2.71 12.83
N PRO A 324 -10.88 2.93 11.72
CA PRO A 324 -12.32 3.17 11.77
C PRO A 324 -13.14 1.89 11.93
N PHE A 325 -12.50 0.73 11.83
CA PHE A 325 -13.14 -0.54 12.11
C PHE A 325 -13.31 -0.69 13.62
N PRO A 326 -14.42 -1.28 14.10
CA PRO A 326 -14.75 -1.34 15.51
C PRO A 326 -13.60 -1.94 16.30
N GLU A 327 -13.29 -1.32 17.43
CA GLU A 327 -12.46 -1.95 18.45
C GLU A 327 -13.23 -3.19 18.91
N VAL A 328 -12.80 -4.35 18.41
CA VAL A 328 -13.42 -5.62 18.78
C VAL A 328 -13.01 -5.85 20.23
N ASP A 329 -13.91 -5.58 21.18
CA ASP A 329 -13.59 -5.53 22.61
C ASP A 329 -13.31 -6.93 23.21
N THR A 330 -12.43 -6.96 24.22
CA THR A 330 -11.92 -8.01 25.15
C THR A 330 -11.63 -9.45 24.69
N THR A 331 -12.10 -9.89 23.53
CA THR A 331 -11.88 -11.25 23.00
C THR A 331 -11.10 -11.27 21.69
N TRP A 332 -10.46 -10.14 21.41
CA TRP A 332 -9.62 -9.89 20.26
C TRP A 332 -8.28 -10.63 20.36
N TYR A 333 -7.99 -11.51 19.39
CA TYR A 333 -6.73 -12.25 19.30
C TYR A 333 -5.63 -11.49 18.52
N GLY A 334 -5.91 -10.27 18.08
CA GLY A 334 -4.90 -9.36 17.57
C GLY A 334 -4.04 -8.76 18.69
N PRO A 335 -3.00 -7.99 18.37
CA PRO A 335 -2.10 -7.44 19.38
C PRO A 335 -2.87 -6.44 20.23
N THR A 336 -2.97 -6.72 21.52
CA THR A 336 -3.49 -5.71 22.45
C THR A 336 -2.77 -4.38 22.22
N THR A 337 -3.41 -3.26 22.56
CA THR A 337 -2.78 -1.94 22.50
C THR A 337 -1.41 -1.95 23.19
N LYS A 338 -1.25 -2.75 24.25
CA LYS A 338 0.02 -3.01 24.95
C LYS A 338 1.03 -3.81 24.10
N GLU A 339 0.63 -4.85 23.38
CA GLU A 339 1.52 -5.60 22.48
C GLU A 339 2.02 -4.75 21.30
N LEU A 340 1.17 -3.90 20.73
CA LEU A 340 1.57 -2.93 19.71
C LEU A 340 2.60 -1.94 20.27
N HIS A 341 2.29 -1.37 21.44
CA HIS A 341 3.14 -0.44 22.16
C HIS A 341 4.56 -1.03 22.39
N LEU A 342 4.63 -2.25 22.93
CA LEU A 342 5.89 -2.96 23.18
C LEU A 342 6.71 -3.29 21.93
N ARG A 343 6.11 -3.24 20.74
CA ARG A 343 6.78 -3.59 19.47
C ARG A 343 7.29 -2.37 18.74
N MET A 344 6.54 -1.28 18.76
CA MET A 344 6.99 0.01 18.22
C MET A 344 8.27 0.46 18.95
N MET A 345 8.31 0.27 20.27
CA MET A 345 9.51 0.52 21.09
C MET A 345 10.72 -0.39 20.77
N LYS A 346 10.51 -1.55 20.13
CA LYS A 346 11.59 -2.51 19.83
C LYS A 346 12.24 -2.28 18.46
N THR A 347 11.64 -1.50 17.56
CA THR A 347 12.22 -1.23 16.22
C THR A 347 13.31 -0.16 16.24
N ASP A 348 13.37 0.65 17.30
CA ASP A 348 14.28 1.80 17.39
C ASP A 348 15.41 1.62 18.40
N THR A 349 15.70 0.38 18.85
CA THR A 349 16.92 0.16 19.65
C THR A 349 18.13 0.54 18.78
N PRO A 350 18.91 1.58 19.13
CA PRO A 350 20.05 1.98 18.33
C PRO A 350 20.97 0.78 18.24
N LYS A 351 21.26 0.30 17.01
CA LYS A 351 22.26 -0.75 16.81
C LYS A 351 23.53 -0.24 17.46
N ALA A 352 23.93 -0.84 18.57
CA ALA A 352 25.19 -0.55 19.22
C ALA A 352 26.28 -0.56 18.14
N PRO A 353 27.14 0.48 18.07
CA PRO A 353 28.13 0.57 17.02
C PRO A 353 28.93 -0.72 17.02
N ASN A 354 28.93 -1.38 15.86
CA ASN A 354 29.60 -2.64 15.64
C ASN A 354 31.07 -2.44 16.02
N ARG A 355 31.43 -2.84 17.25
CA ARG A 355 32.77 -2.69 17.80
C ARG A 355 33.61 -3.64 16.96
N LYS A 356 34.22 -3.11 15.89
CA LYS A 356 35.16 -3.85 15.04
C LYS A 356 36.16 -4.49 15.98
N ARG A 357 36.01 -5.81 16.18
CA ARG A 357 36.99 -6.62 16.87
C ARG A 357 38.22 -6.56 15.97
N LYS A 358 39.18 -5.75 16.40
CA LYS A 358 40.48 -5.60 15.76
C LYS A 358 41.17 -6.95 15.99
N GLU A 359 41.02 -7.87 15.04
CA GLU A 359 41.89 -9.04 14.96
C GLU A 359 43.23 -8.55 14.44
N ASP A 360 44.18 -8.45 15.36
CA ASP A 360 45.59 -8.40 15.05
C ASP A 360 45.96 -9.70 14.33
N ASN A 361 46.07 -9.62 13.01
CA ASN A 361 46.80 -10.61 12.22
C ASN A 361 47.93 -9.89 11.49
N THR A 362 49.05 -9.79 12.20
CA THR A 362 50.38 -9.91 11.62
C THR A 362 50.42 -11.14 10.71
N ILE A 363 50.63 -10.95 9.41
CA ILE A 363 51.52 -11.78 8.58
C ILE A 363 51.90 -10.98 7.31
N SER A 364 53.20 -11.01 7.09
CA SER A 364 54.04 -10.50 6.02
C SER A 364 53.59 -10.75 4.57
N GLY A 365 53.86 -9.76 3.72
CA GLY A 365 54.63 -9.95 2.48
C GLY A 365 53.91 -10.54 1.26
N GLY A 366 53.73 -9.74 0.21
CA GLY A 366 53.34 -10.25 -1.11
C GLY A 366 53.15 -9.18 -2.18
N ARG A 367 54.21 -8.95 -2.97
CA ARG A 367 54.26 -8.12 -4.17
C ARG A 367 53.37 -8.64 -5.30
N SER A 368 53.05 -7.75 -6.25
CA SER A 368 52.63 -8.00 -7.64
C SER A 368 51.12 -8.28 -7.81
N LYS A 369 50.36 -7.77 -8.80
CA LYS A 369 50.72 -7.29 -10.14
C LYS A 369 49.57 -6.44 -10.70
N ARG A 370 49.97 -5.29 -11.23
CA ARG A 370 49.38 -4.47 -12.29
C ARG A 370 48.49 -5.25 -13.29
N GLY A 371 47.21 -4.87 -13.41
CA GLY A 371 46.31 -5.28 -14.48
C GLY A 371 45.40 -4.11 -14.85
N LYS A 372 45.62 -3.56 -16.05
CA LYS A 372 44.91 -2.45 -16.70
C LYS A 372 43.77 -3.00 -17.57
N ASN A 373 42.82 -2.11 -17.89
CA ASN A 373 41.95 -2.07 -19.09
C ASN A 373 40.74 -3.02 -19.09
N GLN A 374 39.62 -2.73 -19.77
CA GLN A 374 39.06 -1.54 -20.45
C GLN A 374 37.60 -1.89 -20.80
N ASN A 375 36.75 -0.85 -20.84
CA ASN A 375 35.62 -0.68 -21.76
C ASN A 375 34.54 -1.77 -21.91
N ASP A 376 33.34 -1.47 -21.44
CA ASP A 376 32.11 -1.94 -22.11
C ASP A 376 31.33 -0.73 -22.65
N SER A 377 31.37 -0.60 -23.97
CA SER A 377 30.60 0.36 -24.75
C SER A 377 29.17 -0.15 -24.99
N TRP A 378 28.19 0.69 -24.72
CA TRP A 378 26.80 0.49 -25.13
C TRP A 378 26.67 0.66 -26.65
N ASN A 379 26.32 -0.42 -27.36
CA ASN A 379 25.96 -0.34 -28.78
C ASN A 379 24.47 0.02 -28.94
N VAL A 380 24.25 1.15 -29.62
CA VAL A 380 22.94 1.64 -30.08
C VAL A 380 22.59 0.93 -31.39
N VAL A 381 21.44 0.26 -31.42
CA VAL A 381 20.84 -0.34 -32.63
C VAL A 381 20.26 0.76 -33.51
N ARG A 382 20.74 0.90 -34.75
CA ARG A 382 20.12 1.72 -35.80
C ARG A 382 19.07 0.90 -36.56
N HIS A 383 17.86 1.44 -36.68
CA HIS A 383 16.82 0.94 -37.57
C HIS A 383 17.21 1.13 -39.05
N GLY A 384 17.06 0.06 -39.83
CA GLY A 384 17.08 0.10 -41.28
C GLY A 384 15.78 0.65 -41.86
N LYS A 385 15.91 1.56 -42.84
CA LYS A 385 14.86 1.90 -43.80
C LYS A 385 14.71 0.76 -44.80
N LYS A 386 13.47 0.43 -45.17
CA LYS A 386 13.17 -0.21 -46.45
C LYS A 386 12.16 0.65 -47.23
N GLN A 387 12.31 0.49 -48.54
CA GLN A 387 11.78 1.22 -49.68
C GLN A 387 10.27 1.29 -49.76
#